data_AF-A0A1A9WW21-F1
#
_entry.id   AF-A0A1A9WW21-F1
#
_cell.length_a   1.000
_cell.length_b   1.000
_cell.length_c   1.000
_cell.angle_alpha   90.00
_cell.angle_beta   90.00
_cell.angle_gamma   90.00
#
_symmetry.space_group_name_H-M   'P 1'
#
loop_
_entity.id
_entity.type
_entity.pdbx_description
1 polymer ?
#
loop_
_entity_poly.entity_id
_entity_poly.type
_entity_poly.pdbx_seq_one_letter_code
_entity_poly.pdbx_strand_id
1 'polypeptide(L)'
;MTIVDAEECGQEEFTKCAEPLEMLHLTSEFSIGAAKKEELDKLCHELRKGVRCIESYTRRCMGEQQRDQFNKLYQGTNQFIGDLCVKGEFQNEYLRHAPCSAMAKREFEVCANRYKETMVYLKPNENQQAQENITVNENIKTICCSINELVDCSESAAKKICGNDAAKFTRELVDKYASSLTKIYCDNFTQLPENCHSRDFNVGSSLKSLWQMTFSFSAILLLFNRCHRQIQPTTR
;
A
#
# COMPACT_ATOMS: atom_id res chain seq x y z
N MET A 1 -7.80 52.33 1.85
CA MET A 1 -8.56 51.09 1.62
C MET A 1 -7.54 50.06 1.18
N THR A 2 -6.99 49.30 2.12
CA THR A 2 -5.97 48.29 1.86
C THR A 2 -6.64 47.14 1.12
N ILE A 3 -6.16 46.88 -0.09
CA ILE A 3 -6.51 45.71 -0.89
C ILE A 3 -6.13 44.50 -0.05
N VAL A 4 -7.13 43.74 0.38
CA VAL A 4 -6.92 42.46 1.06
C VAL A 4 -6.22 41.56 0.06
N ASP A 5 -5.01 41.10 0.40
CA ASP A 5 -4.22 40.19 -0.43
C ASP A 5 -5.12 39.06 -0.93
N ALA A 6 -5.10 38.82 -2.23
CA ALA A 6 -5.66 37.61 -2.79
C ALA A 6 -4.87 36.44 -2.17
N GLU A 7 -5.47 35.73 -1.22
CA GLU A 7 -4.84 34.58 -0.60
C GLU A 7 -4.37 33.62 -1.69
N GLU A 8 -3.08 33.31 -1.67
CA GLU A 8 -2.42 32.52 -2.70
C GLU A 8 -2.79 31.05 -2.50
N CYS A 9 -3.93 30.64 -3.05
CA CYS A 9 -4.49 29.29 -3.00
C CYS A 9 -3.70 28.29 -3.87
N GLY A 10 -2.41 28.15 -3.56
CA GLY A 10 -1.47 27.31 -4.30
C GLY A 10 -1.42 25.88 -3.79
N GLN A 11 -0.97 24.97 -4.67
CA GLN A 11 -0.67 23.58 -4.32
C GLN A 11 0.38 23.48 -3.20
N GLU A 12 1.29 24.45 -3.11
CA GLU A 12 2.31 24.50 -2.06
C GLU A 12 1.69 24.69 -0.67
N GLU A 13 0.71 25.57 -0.52
CA GLU A 13 0.02 25.78 0.76
C GLU A 13 -0.71 24.51 1.19
N PHE A 14 -1.41 23.87 0.25
CA PHE A 14 -2.08 22.62 0.51
C PHE A 14 -1.10 21.51 0.93
N THR A 15 0.03 21.39 0.23
CA THR A 15 1.07 20.40 0.55
C THR A 15 1.57 20.60 1.98
N LYS A 16 1.88 21.84 2.36
CA LYS A 16 2.27 22.20 3.74
C LYS A 16 1.21 21.83 4.78
N CYS A 17 -0.08 21.99 4.46
CA CYS A 17 -1.15 21.56 5.35
C CYS A 17 -1.25 20.03 5.47
N ALA A 18 -0.91 19.29 4.41
CA ALA A 18 -0.98 17.84 4.35
C ALA A 18 0.24 17.13 4.95
N GLU A 19 1.41 17.79 5.02
CA GLU A 19 2.66 17.25 5.60
C GLU A 19 2.47 16.50 6.94
N PRO A 20 1.72 17.02 7.94
CA PRO A 20 1.51 16.29 9.20
C PRO A 20 0.71 15.00 9.03
N LEU A 21 -0.14 14.93 8.01
CA LEU A 21 -0.90 13.73 7.65
C LEU A 21 -0.06 12.77 6.79
N GLU A 22 1.12 13.14 6.32
CA GLU A 22 2.03 12.20 5.67
C GLU A 22 2.61 11.17 6.65
N MET A 23 2.61 11.49 7.95
CA MET A 23 2.83 10.49 9.01
C MET A 23 1.69 9.44 9.02
N LEU A 24 0.54 9.79 8.45
CA LEU A 24 -0.57 8.89 8.10
C LEU A 24 -0.51 8.42 6.63
N HIS A 25 0.62 8.53 5.95
CA HIS A 25 0.90 7.73 4.76
C HIS A 25 1.77 6.52 5.16
N LEU A 26 1.38 5.34 4.67
CA LEU A 26 2.05 4.04 4.91
C LEU A 26 3.43 4.07 4.28
N THR A 27 4.34 4.80 4.90
CA THR A 27 5.71 4.96 4.45
C THR A 27 6.58 3.87 5.05
N SER A 28 7.84 3.81 4.62
CA SER A 28 8.84 2.90 5.19
C SER A 28 9.14 3.16 6.67
N GLU A 29 8.67 4.27 7.22
CA GLU A 29 8.71 4.59 8.65
C GLU A 29 7.39 4.29 9.37
N PHE A 30 6.46 3.56 8.71
CA PHE A 30 5.25 3.03 9.31
C PHE A 30 5.58 2.03 10.42
N SER A 31 5.90 2.57 11.58
CA SER A 31 5.47 1.95 12.84
C SER A 31 3.96 2.14 12.94
N ILE A 32 3.27 1.25 13.63
CA ILE A 32 1.86 1.43 14.02
C ILE A 32 1.73 2.54 15.09
N GLY A 33 2.42 3.66 14.85
CA GLY A 33 2.51 4.90 15.62
C GLY A 33 3.28 4.80 16.94
N ALA A 34 3.07 5.86 17.73
CA ALA A 34 3.64 6.08 19.06
C ALA A 34 3.50 4.87 19.98
N ALA A 35 4.63 4.43 20.56
CA ALA A 35 4.63 3.30 21.49
C ALA A 35 4.09 3.67 22.89
N LYS A 36 3.91 4.99 23.13
CA LYS A 36 3.56 5.55 24.43
C LYS A 36 2.57 6.71 24.31
N LYS A 37 1.85 6.97 25.40
CA LYS A 37 0.85 8.04 25.46
C LYS A 37 1.43 9.43 25.20
N GLU A 38 2.61 9.73 25.73
CA GLU A 38 3.25 11.04 25.57
C GLU A 38 3.69 11.29 24.12
N GLU A 39 4.11 10.23 23.43
CA GLU A 39 4.43 10.26 22.00
C GLU A 39 3.14 10.41 21.18
N LEU A 40 2.06 9.73 21.57
CA LEU A 40 0.76 9.84 20.94
C LEU A 40 0.19 11.25 21.07
N ASP A 41 0.30 11.88 22.23
CA ASP A 41 -0.18 13.24 22.47
C ASP A 41 0.54 14.25 21.57
N LYS A 42 1.86 14.08 21.35
CA LYS A 42 2.64 14.90 20.41
C LYS A 42 2.21 14.68 18.96
N LEU A 43 2.05 13.42 18.55
CA LEU A 43 1.55 13.07 17.22
C LEU A 43 0.17 13.72 16.99
N CYS A 44 -0.73 13.59 17.96
CA CYS A 44 -2.06 14.16 17.91
C CYS A 44 -2.08 15.69 17.87
N HIS A 45 -1.07 16.36 18.43
CA HIS A 45 -0.92 17.81 18.27
C HIS A 45 -0.68 18.18 16.79
N GLU A 46 0.27 17.52 16.14
CA GLU A 46 0.62 17.76 14.73
C GLU A 46 -0.53 17.36 13.78
N LEU A 47 -1.15 16.20 13.99
CA LEU A 47 -2.29 15.74 13.18
C LEU A 47 -3.44 16.74 13.20
N ARG A 48 -3.82 17.22 14.40
CA ARG A 48 -4.89 18.22 14.55
C ARG A 48 -4.52 19.56 13.93
N LYS A 49 -3.23 19.94 13.93
CA LYS A 49 -2.76 21.16 13.26
C LYS A 49 -2.92 21.04 11.75
N GLY A 50 -2.53 19.90 11.16
CA GLY A 50 -2.75 19.60 9.74
C GLY A 50 -4.22 19.65 9.35
N VAL A 51 -5.10 18.95 10.09
CA VAL A 51 -6.56 18.96 9.85
C VAL A 51 -7.13 20.38 9.85
N ARG A 52 -6.80 21.20 10.86
CA ARG A 52 -7.26 22.61 10.91
C ARG A 52 -6.73 23.46 9.75
N CYS A 53 -5.49 23.20 9.31
CA CYS A 53 -4.88 23.87 8.16
C CYS A 53 -5.67 23.56 6.88
N ILE A 54 -5.91 22.26 6.62
CA ILE A 54 -6.71 21.81 5.48
C ILE A 54 -8.11 22.40 5.53
N GLU A 55 -8.79 22.35 6.68
CA GLU A 55 -10.13 22.95 6.82
C GLU A 55 -10.14 24.46 6.55
N SER A 56 -9.10 25.17 6.94
CA SER A 56 -8.96 26.61 6.65
C SER A 56 -8.77 26.83 5.15
N TYR A 57 -7.83 26.08 4.54
CA TYR A 57 -7.56 26.12 3.11
C TYR A 57 -8.82 25.83 2.29
N THR A 58 -9.56 24.76 2.58
CA THR A 58 -10.75 24.39 1.81
C THR A 58 -11.88 25.41 1.96
N ARG A 59 -11.98 26.12 3.09
CA ARG A 59 -12.95 27.21 3.26
C ARG A 59 -12.61 28.45 2.43
N ARG A 60 -11.33 28.75 2.25
CA ARG A 60 -10.84 29.97 1.57
C ARG A 60 -10.68 29.75 0.07
N CYS A 61 -10.22 28.57 -0.32
CA CYS A 61 -9.72 28.27 -1.66
C CYS A 61 -10.63 27.39 -2.52
N MET A 62 -11.74 26.88 -1.97
CA MET A 62 -12.67 26.03 -2.72
C MET A 62 -14.10 26.58 -2.68
N GLY A 63 -14.79 26.45 -3.82
CA GLY A 63 -16.24 26.66 -3.87
C GLY A 63 -16.99 25.57 -3.10
N GLU A 64 -18.25 25.82 -2.75
CA GLU A 64 -19.07 24.94 -1.90
C GLU A 64 -19.09 23.48 -2.40
N GLN A 65 -19.41 23.25 -3.67
CA GLN A 65 -19.48 21.90 -4.23
C GLN A 65 -18.11 21.18 -4.23
N GLN A 66 -17.04 21.91 -4.53
CA GLN A 66 -15.68 21.36 -4.53
C GLN A 66 -15.24 20.99 -3.11
N ARG A 67 -15.53 21.87 -2.14
CA ARG A 67 -15.29 21.64 -0.72
C ARG A 67 -16.05 20.43 -0.20
N ASP A 68 -17.29 20.24 -0.62
CA ASP A 68 -18.09 19.06 -0.21
C ASP A 68 -17.50 17.76 -0.75
N GLN A 69 -17.06 17.74 -2.01
CA GLN A 69 -16.36 16.57 -2.58
C GLN A 69 -15.03 16.31 -1.86
N PHE A 70 -14.27 17.36 -1.58
CA PHE A 70 -13.02 17.24 -0.84
C PHE A 70 -13.24 16.72 0.60
N ASN A 71 -14.25 17.23 1.30
CA ASN A 71 -14.58 16.79 2.65
C ASN A 71 -14.99 15.32 2.70
N LYS A 72 -15.69 14.81 1.68
CA LYS A 72 -15.99 13.37 1.57
C LYS A 72 -14.71 12.55 1.46
N LEU A 73 -13.75 13.01 0.66
CA LEU A 73 -12.46 12.35 0.51
C LEU A 73 -11.68 12.30 1.83
N TYR A 74 -11.68 13.38 2.61
CA TYR A 74 -10.94 13.47 3.88
C TYR A 74 -11.72 12.95 5.10
N GLN A 75 -12.99 12.61 4.95
CA GLN A 75 -13.86 12.22 6.07
C GLN A 75 -13.27 11.05 6.87
N GLY A 76 -12.81 10.00 6.19
CA GLY A 76 -12.22 8.82 6.84
C GLY A 76 -10.97 9.16 7.65
N THR A 77 -10.09 9.99 7.09
CA THR A 77 -8.86 10.46 7.77
C THR A 77 -9.20 11.32 8.99
N ASN A 78 -10.15 12.23 8.86
CA ASN A 78 -10.60 13.07 9.98
C ASN A 78 -11.23 12.23 11.10
N GLN A 79 -12.03 11.23 10.75
CA GLN A 79 -12.61 10.29 11.72
C GLN A 79 -11.51 9.49 12.43
N PHE A 80 -10.54 8.94 11.69
CA PHE A 80 -9.42 8.20 12.26
C PHE A 80 -8.62 9.06 13.25
N ILE A 81 -8.29 10.30 12.89
CA ILE A 81 -7.60 11.25 13.78
C ILE A 81 -8.45 11.52 15.02
N GLY A 82 -9.76 11.65 14.87
CA GLY A 82 -10.70 11.77 15.99
C GLY A 82 -10.62 10.57 16.94
N ASP A 83 -10.81 9.36 16.42
CA ASP A 83 -10.80 8.10 17.17
C ASP A 83 -9.46 7.87 17.89
N LEU A 84 -8.34 8.20 17.23
CA LEU A 84 -6.99 8.03 17.78
C LEU A 84 -6.65 9.07 18.85
N CYS A 85 -7.03 10.33 18.63
CA CYS A 85 -6.54 11.44 19.44
C CYS A 85 -7.50 11.91 20.52
N VAL A 86 -8.79 11.63 20.40
CA VAL A 86 -9.77 11.90 21.45
C VAL A 86 -9.81 10.68 22.38
N LYS A 87 -9.77 10.95 23.69
CA LYS A 87 -9.84 9.87 24.69
C LYS A 87 -11.14 9.09 24.52
N GLY A 88 -11.01 7.80 24.30
CA GLY A 88 -12.14 6.90 24.01
C GLY A 88 -11.68 5.45 23.91
N GLU A 89 -12.61 4.58 23.53
CA GLU A 89 -12.37 3.13 23.41
C GLU A 89 -11.23 2.82 22.42
N PHE A 90 -11.27 3.42 21.22
CA PHE A 90 -10.27 3.19 20.19
C PHE A 90 -8.86 3.62 20.63
N GLN A 91 -8.70 4.81 21.23
CA GLN A 91 -7.42 5.26 21.78
C GLN A 91 -6.92 4.33 22.90
N ASN A 92 -7.81 3.88 23.79
CA ASN A 92 -7.41 2.96 24.86
C ASN A 92 -6.89 1.64 24.29
N GLU A 93 -7.58 1.11 23.28
CA GLU A 93 -7.21 -0.12 22.60
C GLU A 93 -5.89 0.03 21.82
N TYR A 94 -5.70 1.18 21.16
CA TYR A 94 -4.43 1.56 20.54
C TYR A 94 -3.27 1.52 21.53
N LEU A 95 -3.41 2.18 22.68
CA LEU A 95 -2.38 2.21 23.71
C LEU A 95 -2.14 0.83 24.34
N ARG A 96 -3.17 -0.01 24.42
CA ARG A 96 -3.06 -1.39 24.91
C ARG A 96 -2.18 -2.27 24.01
N HIS A 97 -2.29 -2.08 22.69
CA HIS A 97 -1.53 -2.85 21.69
C HIS A 97 -0.23 -2.18 21.22
N ALA A 98 0.03 -0.93 21.62
CA ALA A 98 1.26 -0.22 21.28
C ALA A 98 2.57 -1.00 21.58
N PRO A 99 2.70 -1.79 22.66
CA PRO A 99 3.87 -2.65 22.86
C PRO A 99 4.03 -3.73 21.78
N CYS A 100 2.93 -4.32 21.30
CA CYS A 100 2.96 -5.26 20.18
C CYS A 100 3.46 -4.56 18.92
N SER A 101 3.00 -3.34 18.65
CA SER A 101 3.46 -2.53 17.52
C SER A 101 4.96 -2.32 17.49
N ALA A 102 5.57 -2.09 18.66
CA ALA A 102 7.01 -1.98 18.78
C ALA A 102 7.73 -3.32 18.48
N MET A 103 7.18 -4.45 18.94
CA MET A 103 7.74 -5.78 18.68
C MET A 103 7.61 -6.20 17.20
N ALA A 104 6.47 -5.88 16.57
CA ALA A 104 6.15 -6.25 15.20
C ALA A 104 6.61 -5.22 14.16
N LYS A 105 7.26 -4.13 14.59
CA LYS A 105 7.67 -2.99 13.75
C LYS A 105 8.29 -3.42 12.42
N ARG A 106 9.28 -4.33 12.43
CA ARG A 106 9.96 -4.76 11.20
C ARG A 106 9.03 -5.47 10.21
N GLU A 107 8.11 -6.31 10.70
CA GLU A 107 7.15 -6.99 9.84
C GLU A 107 6.15 -6.00 9.24
N PHE A 108 5.71 -5.02 10.03
CA PHE A 108 4.84 -3.95 9.53
C PHE A 108 5.52 -3.08 8.48
N GLU A 109 6.81 -2.77 8.65
CA GLU A 109 7.61 -2.07 7.63
C GLU A 109 7.67 -2.86 6.32
N VAL A 110 7.82 -4.20 6.38
CA VAL A 110 7.77 -5.05 5.17
C VAL A 110 6.42 -4.94 4.47
N CYS A 111 5.32 -4.98 5.21
CA CYS A 111 3.97 -4.84 4.66
C CYS A 111 3.77 -3.45 4.02
N ALA A 112 4.14 -2.37 4.74
CA ALA A 112 4.00 -0.99 4.28
C ALA A 112 4.87 -0.68 3.05
N ASN A 113 6.08 -1.25 2.96
CA ASN A 113 6.97 -1.04 1.82
C ASN A 113 6.38 -1.55 0.50
N ARG A 114 5.67 -2.68 0.49
CA ARG A 114 4.98 -3.18 -0.72
C ARG A 114 3.89 -2.24 -1.21
N TYR A 115 3.13 -1.69 -0.27
CA TYR A 115 2.14 -0.66 -0.59
C TYR A 115 2.82 0.61 -1.14
N LYS A 116 3.89 1.08 -0.49
CA LYS A 116 4.67 2.24 -0.95
C LYS A 116 5.21 2.05 -2.37
N GLU A 117 5.77 0.89 -2.68
CA GLU A 117 6.28 0.56 -4.03
C GLU A 117 5.17 0.61 -5.08
N THR A 118 3.96 0.15 -4.74
CA THR A 118 2.79 0.28 -5.60
C THR A 118 2.48 1.74 -5.88
N MET A 119 2.45 2.60 -4.86
CA MET A 119 2.15 4.03 -5.03
C MET A 119 3.20 4.76 -5.86
N VAL A 120 4.48 4.40 -5.73
CA VAL A 120 5.57 4.94 -6.56
C VAL A 120 5.42 4.51 -8.02
N TYR A 121 5.08 3.24 -8.27
CA TYR A 121 4.88 2.70 -9.61
C TYR A 121 3.73 3.39 -10.36
N LEU A 122 2.66 3.77 -9.64
CA LEU A 122 1.47 4.41 -10.20
C LEU A 122 1.62 5.93 -10.38
N LYS A 123 2.70 6.53 -9.88
CA LYS A 123 2.94 7.97 -10.03
C LYS A 123 3.19 8.29 -11.51
N PRO A 124 2.43 9.24 -12.12
CA PRO A 124 2.65 9.61 -13.51
C PRO A 124 4.07 10.16 -13.71
N ASN A 125 4.85 9.57 -14.61
CA ASN A 125 6.16 10.10 -15.00
C ASN A 125 6.01 10.97 -16.25
N GLU A 126 6.51 12.21 -16.20
CA GLU A 126 6.52 13.14 -17.35
C GLU A 126 7.34 12.61 -18.55
N ASN A 127 8.20 11.61 -18.33
CA ASN A 127 9.10 11.05 -19.35
C ASN A 127 8.74 9.63 -19.84
N GLN A 128 7.61 9.05 -19.43
CA GLN A 128 7.20 7.71 -19.89
C GLN A 128 6.30 7.79 -21.13
N GLN A 129 6.91 7.91 -22.31
CA GLN A 129 6.24 7.71 -23.60
C GLN A 129 5.92 6.25 -23.94
N ALA A 130 5.98 5.31 -22.98
CA ALA A 130 5.82 3.89 -23.27
C ALA A 130 5.24 3.07 -22.09
N GLN A 131 4.29 3.61 -21.34
CA GLN A 131 3.41 2.76 -20.54
C GLN A 131 2.15 2.53 -21.37
N GLU A 132 1.92 1.27 -21.75
CA GLU A 132 0.68 0.79 -22.38
C GLU A 132 -0.56 1.39 -21.68
N ASN A 133 -1.68 1.50 -22.40
CA ASN A 133 -2.95 2.11 -22.02
C ASN A 133 -3.56 1.59 -20.68
N ILE A 134 -2.88 1.77 -19.55
CA ILE A 134 -3.41 1.41 -18.24
C ILE A 134 -4.49 2.44 -17.90
N THR A 135 -5.70 1.94 -17.73
CA THR A 135 -6.86 2.77 -17.43
C THR A 135 -6.83 3.24 -15.98
N VAL A 136 -7.46 4.38 -15.69
CA VAL A 136 -7.66 4.87 -14.31
C VAL A 136 -8.29 3.79 -13.42
N ASN A 137 -9.17 2.95 -13.98
CA ASN A 137 -9.81 1.85 -13.29
C ASN A 137 -8.83 0.74 -12.87
N GLU A 138 -7.83 0.43 -13.71
CA GLU A 138 -6.78 -0.55 -13.38
C GLU A 138 -5.82 -0.03 -12.31
N ASN A 139 -5.52 1.27 -12.32
CA ASN A 139 -4.75 1.91 -11.25
C ASN A 139 -5.51 1.86 -9.92
N ILE A 140 -6.80 2.21 -9.92
CA ILE A 140 -7.66 2.09 -8.73
C ILE A 140 -7.67 0.65 -8.23
N LYS A 141 -7.90 -0.32 -9.12
CA LYS A 141 -7.87 -1.75 -8.78
C LYS A 141 -6.55 -2.15 -8.13
N THR A 142 -5.42 -1.73 -8.70
CA THR A 142 -4.08 -2.02 -8.16
C THR A 142 -3.90 -1.43 -6.76
N ILE A 143 -4.30 -0.17 -6.54
CA ILE A 143 -4.26 0.49 -5.23
C ILE A 143 -5.10 -0.30 -4.22
N CYS A 144 -6.33 -0.66 -4.58
CA CYS A 144 -7.23 -1.39 -3.71
C CYS A 144 -6.67 -2.75 -3.28
N CYS A 145 -6.05 -3.48 -4.21
CA CYS A 145 -5.44 -4.77 -3.90
C CYS A 145 -4.22 -4.63 -2.99
N SER A 146 -3.36 -3.63 -3.20
CA SER A 146 -2.22 -3.37 -2.33
C SER A 146 -2.64 -2.93 -0.92
N ILE A 147 -3.78 -2.25 -0.78
CA ILE A 147 -4.37 -1.94 0.53
C ILE A 147 -4.82 -3.22 1.24
N ASN A 148 -5.53 -4.11 0.54
CA ASN A 148 -5.95 -5.38 1.13
C ASN A 148 -4.74 -6.23 1.56
N GLU A 149 -3.72 -6.32 0.72
CA GLU A 149 -2.48 -7.04 1.04
C GLU A 149 -1.81 -6.46 2.29
N LEU A 150 -1.75 -5.14 2.40
CA LEU A 150 -1.20 -4.47 3.57
C LEU A 150 -1.97 -4.82 4.85
N VAL A 151 -3.31 -4.82 4.80
CA VAL A 151 -4.14 -5.17 5.97
C VAL A 151 -3.91 -6.63 6.36
N ASP A 152 -3.95 -7.56 5.40
CA ASP A 152 -3.78 -9.00 5.66
C ASP A 152 -2.37 -9.36 6.16
N CYS A 153 -1.35 -8.73 5.56
CA CYS A 153 0.05 -8.89 5.97
C CYS A 153 0.26 -8.40 7.40
N SER A 154 -0.28 -7.22 7.73
CA SER A 154 -0.15 -6.63 9.08
C SER A 154 -0.90 -7.45 10.12
N GLU A 155 -2.13 -7.88 9.84
CA GLU A 155 -2.88 -8.77 10.74
C GLU A 155 -2.13 -10.08 11.00
N SER A 156 -1.60 -10.71 9.94
CA SER A 156 -0.85 -11.97 10.04
C SER A 156 0.43 -11.81 10.86
N ALA A 157 1.16 -10.71 10.67
CA ALA A 157 2.35 -10.38 11.44
C ALA A 157 2.03 -10.21 12.93
N ALA A 158 1.01 -9.41 13.26
CA ALA A 158 0.56 -9.20 14.63
C ALA A 158 0.08 -10.50 15.28
N LYS A 159 -0.65 -11.34 14.54
CA LYS A 159 -1.10 -12.66 15.01
C LYS A 159 0.05 -13.56 15.40
N LYS A 160 1.09 -13.60 14.55
CA LYS A 160 2.28 -14.43 14.77
C LYS A 160 3.11 -13.97 15.96
N ILE A 161 3.22 -12.66 16.18
CA ILE A 161 4.10 -12.08 17.19
C ILE A 161 3.39 -11.93 18.55
N CYS A 162 2.12 -11.54 18.54
CA CYS A 162 1.40 -11.07 19.74
C CYS A 162 0.09 -11.81 20.00
N GLY A 163 -0.41 -12.60 19.05
CA GLY A 163 -1.64 -13.37 19.18
C GLY A 163 -2.88 -12.71 18.55
N ASN A 164 -4.02 -13.41 18.66
CA ASN A 164 -5.24 -13.09 17.90
C ASN A 164 -5.86 -11.73 18.24
N ASP A 165 -5.76 -11.30 19.49
CA ASP A 165 -6.36 -10.07 19.97
C ASP A 165 -5.67 -8.84 19.36
N ALA A 166 -4.32 -8.83 19.39
CA ALA A 166 -3.52 -7.83 18.69
C ALA A 166 -3.70 -7.87 17.18
N ALA A 167 -3.90 -9.06 16.60
CA ALA A 167 -4.19 -9.22 15.17
C ALA A 167 -5.49 -8.52 14.77
N LYS A 168 -6.57 -8.77 15.52
CA LYS A 168 -7.88 -8.15 15.28
C LYS A 168 -7.80 -6.64 15.32
N PHE A 169 -7.13 -6.09 16.35
CA PHE A 169 -6.94 -4.66 16.45
C PHE A 169 -6.04 -4.10 15.34
N THR A 170 -4.98 -4.80 14.97
CA THR A 170 -4.09 -4.39 13.87
C THR A 170 -4.84 -4.31 12.55
N ARG A 171 -5.72 -5.27 12.26
CA ARG A 171 -6.61 -5.21 11.08
C ARG A 171 -7.48 -3.96 11.12
N GLU A 172 -8.17 -3.70 12.23
CA GLU A 172 -9.03 -2.51 12.37
C GLU A 172 -8.23 -1.21 12.19
N LEU A 173 -7.04 -1.14 12.78
CA LEU A 173 -6.17 0.02 12.73
C LEU A 173 -5.69 0.33 11.31
N VAL A 174 -5.18 -0.69 10.60
CA VAL A 174 -4.66 -0.53 9.23
C VAL A 174 -5.81 -0.28 8.24
N ASP A 175 -6.97 -0.90 8.45
CA ASP A 175 -8.18 -0.67 7.65
C ASP A 175 -8.70 0.77 7.80
N LYS A 176 -8.83 1.26 9.04
CA LYS A 176 -9.19 2.66 9.32
C LYS A 176 -8.18 3.65 8.75
N TYR A 177 -6.91 3.28 8.72
CA TYR A 177 -5.86 4.11 8.15
C TYR A 177 -5.99 4.21 6.62
N ALA A 178 -6.24 3.09 5.95
CA ALA A 178 -6.42 3.04 4.50
C ALA A 178 -7.81 3.55 4.03
N SER A 179 -8.74 3.76 4.97
CA SER A 179 -10.19 3.92 4.74
C SER A 179 -10.62 5.14 3.90
N SER A 180 -9.86 6.24 3.85
CA SER A 180 -10.36 7.47 3.21
C SER A 180 -10.59 7.33 1.71
N LEU A 181 -9.73 6.57 1.02
CA LEU A 181 -9.91 6.23 -0.39
C LEU A 181 -10.59 4.86 -0.59
N THR A 182 -10.35 3.91 0.31
CA THR A 182 -10.78 2.52 0.14
C THR A 182 -12.30 2.38 0.10
N LYS A 183 -13.04 3.04 0.99
CA LYS A 183 -14.50 2.91 1.03
C LYS A 183 -15.20 3.53 -0.19
N ILE A 184 -14.60 4.56 -0.79
CA ILE A 184 -15.22 5.25 -1.94
C ILE A 184 -14.85 4.55 -3.25
N TYR A 185 -13.60 4.12 -3.39
CA TYR A 185 -13.06 3.64 -4.66
C TYR A 185 -12.85 2.12 -4.71
N CYS A 186 -12.76 1.44 -3.56
CA CYS A 186 -12.45 0.02 -3.49
C CYS A 186 -13.63 -0.89 -3.17
N ASP A 187 -14.80 -0.36 -2.79
CA ASP A 187 -15.99 -1.15 -2.46
C ASP A 187 -16.40 -2.17 -3.55
N ASN A 188 -16.17 -1.84 -4.82
CA ASN A 188 -16.44 -2.75 -5.96
C ASN A 188 -15.35 -3.81 -6.19
N PHE A 189 -14.15 -3.61 -5.62
CA PHE A 189 -12.98 -4.47 -5.84
C PHE A 189 -12.68 -5.38 -4.64
N THR A 190 -13.16 -5.05 -3.44
CA THR A 190 -12.98 -5.81 -2.21
C THR A 190 -13.89 -7.05 -2.10
N GLN A 191 -14.98 -7.11 -2.88
CA GLN A 191 -15.96 -8.21 -2.82
C GLN A 191 -15.55 -9.48 -3.61
N LEU A 192 -14.45 -9.43 -4.37
CA LEU A 192 -13.98 -10.55 -5.21
C LEU A 192 -12.46 -10.72 -5.07
N PRO A 193 -11.98 -11.63 -4.19
CA PRO A 193 -10.55 -11.93 -4.03
C PRO A 193 -9.87 -12.32 -5.34
N GLU A 194 -10.61 -12.95 -6.27
CA GLU A 194 -10.15 -13.31 -7.61
C GLU A 194 -9.74 -12.09 -8.45
N ASN A 195 -10.32 -10.91 -8.20
CA ASN A 195 -9.94 -9.70 -8.91
C ASN A 195 -8.55 -9.21 -8.50
N CYS A 196 -8.09 -9.47 -7.27
CA CYS A 196 -6.75 -9.10 -6.83
C CYS A 196 -5.67 -10.14 -7.15
N HIS A 197 -6.06 -11.33 -7.60
CA HIS A 197 -5.13 -12.28 -8.20
C HIS A 197 -4.84 -11.91 -9.66
N SER A 198 -3.89 -11.00 -9.87
CA SER A 198 -3.09 -10.91 -11.11
C SER A 198 -1.94 -9.94 -10.93
N ARG A 199 -0.83 -10.43 -10.34
CA ARG A 199 0.54 -10.03 -10.68
C ARG A 199 1.53 -10.89 -9.89
N ASP A 200 1.89 -12.04 -10.48
CA ASP A 200 3.27 -12.50 -10.37
C ASP A 200 4.14 -11.43 -11.02
N PHE A 201 4.52 -10.41 -10.25
CA PHE A 201 5.68 -9.59 -10.60
C PHE A 201 6.90 -10.50 -10.52
N ASN A 202 7.18 -11.20 -11.62
CA ASN A 202 8.52 -11.68 -11.92
C ASN A 202 9.41 -10.44 -12.04
N VAL A 203 9.86 -9.89 -10.91
CA VAL A 203 11.14 -9.21 -10.84
C VAL A 203 12.12 -10.22 -11.39
N GLY A 204 12.65 -9.93 -12.58
CA GLY A 204 13.55 -10.82 -13.29
C GLY A 204 14.74 -11.20 -12.44
N SER A 205 14.63 -12.30 -11.71
CA SER A 205 15.76 -13.11 -11.33
C SER A 205 16.23 -13.83 -12.59
N SER A 206 16.88 -13.08 -13.47
CA SER A 206 17.85 -13.64 -14.40
C SER A 206 18.97 -14.22 -13.55
N LEU A 207 18.80 -15.46 -13.10
CA LEU A 207 19.83 -16.43 -12.72
C LEU A 207 19.11 -17.71 -12.24
N LYS A 208 18.49 -18.44 -13.17
CA LYS A 208 18.19 -19.86 -12.95
C LYS A 208 18.82 -20.69 -14.07
N SER A 209 19.95 -21.27 -13.70
CA SER A 209 20.41 -22.60 -14.12
C SER A 209 20.74 -22.80 -15.60
N LEU A 210 21.96 -22.43 -15.98
CA LEU A 210 22.70 -22.97 -17.12
C LEU A 210 23.14 -24.45 -16.93
N TRP A 211 22.41 -25.25 -16.14
CA TRP A 211 22.75 -26.65 -15.83
C TRP A 211 21.72 -27.68 -16.31
N GLN A 212 20.82 -27.31 -17.23
CA GLN A 212 19.87 -28.26 -17.85
C GLN A 212 20.06 -28.50 -19.36
N MET A 213 21.19 -28.09 -19.95
CA MET A 213 21.51 -28.40 -21.35
C MET A 213 22.62 -29.46 -21.52
N THR A 214 22.68 -30.47 -20.65
CA THR A 214 23.63 -31.60 -20.81
C THR A 214 22.99 -32.99 -20.71
N PHE A 215 21.67 -33.13 -20.81
CA PHE A 215 21.01 -34.45 -20.79
C PHE A 215 20.18 -34.83 -22.04
N SER A 216 20.37 -34.12 -23.16
CA SER A 216 19.72 -34.49 -24.44
C SER A 216 20.66 -34.82 -25.60
N PHE A 217 21.98 -34.79 -25.39
CA PHE A 217 22.95 -35.13 -26.44
C PHE A 217 23.49 -36.57 -26.41
N SER A 218 23.26 -37.32 -25.33
CA SER A 218 23.68 -38.73 -25.21
C SER A 218 22.66 -39.75 -25.74
N ALA A 219 21.39 -39.36 -25.91
CA ALA A 219 20.35 -40.25 -26.46
C ALA A 219 20.36 -40.31 -27.99
N ILE A 220 20.83 -39.27 -28.68
CA ILE A 220 20.85 -39.21 -30.15
C ILE A 220 22.01 -40.05 -30.71
N LEU A 221 23.17 -40.10 -30.05
CA LEU A 221 24.30 -40.96 -30.45
C LEU A 221 24.05 -42.46 -30.27
N LEU A 222 23.14 -42.85 -29.36
CA LEU A 222 22.76 -44.26 -29.17
C LEU A 222 21.69 -44.75 -30.17
N LEU A 223 20.90 -43.84 -30.76
CA LEU A 223 19.95 -44.17 -31.82
C LEU A 223 20.62 -44.26 -33.19
N PHE A 224 21.63 -43.42 -33.48
CA PHE A 224 22.42 -43.53 -34.72
C PHE A 224 23.28 -44.81 -34.76
N ASN A 225 23.79 -45.29 -33.61
CA ASN A 225 24.57 -46.54 -33.55
C ASN A 225 23.72 -47.84 -33.57
N ARG A 226 22.40 -47.77 -33.39
CA ARG A 226 21.51 -48.93 -33.53
C ARG A 226 20.88 -49.08 -34.91
N CYS A 227 20.79 -48.01 -35.72
CA CYS A 227 20.30 -48.11 -37.10
C CYS A 227 21.36 -48.52 -38.13
N HIS A 228 22.65 -48.39 -37.85
CA HIS A 228 23.72 -48.78 -38.80
C HIS A 228 24.13 -50.27 -38.73
N ARG A 229 23.56 -51.07 -37.81
CA ARG A 229 23.95 -52.50 -37.61
C ARG A 229 22.95 -53.53 -38.14
N GLN A 230 21.92 -53.14 -38.91
CA GLN A 230 20.96 -54.09 -39.49
C GLN A 230 20.71 -53.93 -41.01
N ILE A 231 21.60 -53.24 -41.73
CA ILE A 231 21.56 -53.25 -43.21
C ILE A 231 22.91 -53.79 -43.72
N GLN A 232 23.12 -55.09 -43.53
CA GLN A 232 23.92 -55.89 -44.46
C GLN A 232 22.99 -56.96 -45.06
N PRO A 233 22.85 -57.01 -46.40
CA PRO A 233 22.10 -58.04 -47.09
C PRO A 233 23.01 -59.24 -47.38
N THR A 234 22.56 -60.45 -47.05
CA THR A 234 23.21 -61.69 -47.52
C THR A 234 22.17 -62.74 -47.89
N THR A 235 21.86 -62.74 -49.17
CA THR A 235 21.91 -63.90 -50.08
C THR A 235 21.46 -65.26 -49.55
N ARG A 236 20.30 -65.72 -50.03
CA ARG A 236 20.13 -67.08 -50.55
C ARG A 236 19.02 -67.12 -51.59
#